data_AF-A0AAV6BDE1-F1
#
_entry.id   AF-A0AAV6BDE1-F1
#
_cell.length_a   1.000
_cell.length_b   1.000
_cell.length_c   1.000
_cell.angle_alpha   90.00
_cell.angle_beta   90.00
_cell.angle_gamma   90.00
#
_symmetry.space_group_name_H-M   'P 1'
#
loop_
_entity.id
_entity.type
_entity.pdbx_description
1 polymer ?
#
loop_
_entity_poly.entity_id
_entity_poly.type
_entity_poly.pdbx_seq_one_letter_code
_entity_poly.pdbx_strand_id
1 'polypeptide(L)' 'MKLSREEAIRLRRSVLGWYTRKKRDLPWRRTRDPYAIWVSEIMLQQTRVETVVPFYERFLRRFPD' A
#
# COMPACT_ATOMS: atom_id res chain seq x y z
N MET A 1 18.55 -3.10 20.90
CA MET A 1 17.52 -4.06 21.36
C MET A 1 17.05 -4.88 20.16
N LYS A 2 17.35 -6.19 20.11
CA LYS A 2 16.87 -7.08 19.03
C LYS A 2 15.71 -7.92 19.58
N LEU A 3 14.61 -8.04 18.84
CA LEU A 3 13.49 -8.92 19.19
C LEU A 3 13.95 -10.38 19.08
N SER A 4 13.54 -11.21 20.04
CA SER A 4 13.62 -12.66 19.90
C SER A 4 12.73 -13.15 18.76
N ARG A 5 13.00 -14.37 18.27
CA ARG A 5 12.21 -15.00 17.21
C ARG A 5 10.73 -15.13 17.59
N GLU A 6 10.46 -15.44 18.85
CA GLU A 6 9.09 -15.58 19.35
C GLU A 6 8.36 -14.24 19.38
N GLU A 7 9.04 -13.19 19.85
CA GLU A 7 8.49 -11.83 19.85
C GLU A 7 8.20 -11.35 18.42
N ALA A 8 9.09 -11.62 17.47
CA ALA A 8 8.87 -11.29 16.06
C ALA A 8 7.66 -12.02 15.47
N ILE A 9 7.45 -13.30 15.81
CA ILE A 9 6.29 -14.08 15.37
C ILE A 9 5.00 -13.50 15.96
N ARG A 10 4.99 -13.18 17.27
CA ARG A 10 3.84 -12.55 17.94
C ARG A 10 3.50 -11.20 17.31
N LEU A 11 4.51 -10.35 17.10
CA LEU A 11 4.33 -9.04 16.46
C LEU A 11 3.74 -9.18 15.05
N ARG A 12 4.31 -10.05 14.22
CA ARG A 12 3.81 -10.29 12.85
C ARG A 12 2.34 -10.71 12.86
N ARG A 13 1.97 -11.66 13.73
CA ARG A 13 0.57 -12.12 13.85
C ARG A 13 -0.36 -10.99 14.25
N SER A 14 0.03 -10.18 15.24
CA SER A 14 -0.76 -9.03 15.70
C SER A 14 -0.94 -7.97 14.61
N VAL A 15 0.14 -7.60 13.91
CA VAL A 15 0.12 -6.62 12.82
C VAL A 15 -0.75 -7.11 11.66
N LEU A 16 -0.59 -8.35 11.23
CA LEU A 16 -1.40 -8.92 10.15
C LEU A 16 -2.88 -9.01 10.55
N GLY A 17 -3.17 -9.46 11.78
CA GLY A 17 -4.54 -9.53 12.28
C GLY A 17 -5.22 -8.16 12.33
N TRP A 18 -4.50 -7.12 12.75
CA TRP A 18 -5.00 -5.74 12.69
C TRP A 18 -5.19 -5.26 11.25
N TYR A 19 -4.21 -5.49 10.37
CA TYR A 19 -4.26 -5.03 8.98
C TYR A 19 -5.47 -5.61 8.25
N THR A 20 -5.77 -6.89 8.43
CA THR A 20 -6.96 -7.53 7.84
C THR A 20 -8.26 -6.83 8.23
N ARG A 21 -8.36 -6.32 9.47
CA ARG A 21 -9.59 -5.68 9.99
C ARG A 21 -9.65 -4.16 9.74
N LYS A 22 -8.51 -3.50 9.57
CA LYS A 22 -8.41 -2.03 9.61
C LYS A 22 -7.76 -1.41 8.37
N LYS A 23 -7.32 -2.20 7.39
CA LYS A 23 -6.74 -1.67 6.15
C LYS A 23 -7.70 -0.67 5.48
N ARG A 24 -7.15 0.49 5.11
CA ARG A 24 -7.83 1.43 4.21
C ARG A 24 -7.96 0.79 2.84
N ASP A 25 -9.12 1.00 2.24
CA ASP A 25 -9.38 0.66 0.85
C ASP A 25 -8.79 1.76 -0.05
N LEU A 26 -7.76 1.41 -0.81
CA LEU A 26 -6.99 2.32 -1.66
C LEU A 26 -6.91 1.72 -3.07
N PRO A 27 -7.03 2.52 -4.15
CA PRO A 27 -7.10 2.00 -5.52
C PRO A 27 -5.96 1.05 -5.89
N TRP A 28 -4.72 1.42 -5.56
CA TRP A 28 -3.53 0.61 -5.82
C TRP A 28 -3.44 -0.69 -5.01
N ARG A 29 -4.25 -0.86 -3.96
CA ARG A 29 -4.37 -2.12 -3.20
C ARG A 29 -5.38 -3.10 -3.80
N ARG A 30 -6.15 -2.68 -4.81
CA ARG A 30 -7.16 -3.52 -5.49
C ARG A 30 -6.60 -4.24 -6.73
N THR A 31 -5.37 -3.92 -7.12
CA THR A 31 -4.68 -4.52 -8.27
C THR A 31 -3.45 -5.32 -7.86
N ARG A 32 -2.99 -6.20 -8.75
CA ARG A 32 -1.71 -6.90 -8.67
C ARG A 32 -0.78 -6.55 -9.84
N ASP A 33 -1.19 -5.60 -10.68
CA ASP A 33 -0.39 -5.13 -11.80
C ASP A 33 0.87 -4.40 -11.30
N PRO A 34 2.08 -4.87 -11.67
CA PRO A 34 3.32 -4.24 -11.24
C PRO A 34 3.46 -2.79 -11.71
N TYR A 35 2.94 -2.43 -12.89
CA TYR A 35 2.99 -1.05 -13.38
C TYR A 35 2.13 -0.13 -12.51
N ALA A 36 0.85 -0.49 -12.34
CA ALA A 36 -0.06 0.26 -11.48
C ALA A 36 0.40 0.33 -10.01
N ILE A 37 1.08 -0.70 -9.49
CA ILE A 37 1.68 -0.66 -8.15
C ILE A 37 2.85 0.32 -8.12
N TRP A 38 3.79 0.21 -9.06
CA TRP A 38 4.98 1.06 -9.12
C TRP A 38 4.62 2.56 -9.24
N VAL A 39 3.65 2.91 -10.10
CA VAL A 39 3.16 4.29 -10.22
C VAL A 39 2.64 4.82 -8.88
N SER A 40 1.90 4.00 -8.12
CA SER A 40 1.38 4.41 -6.81
C SER A 40 2.50 4.71 -5.81
N GLU A 41 3.55 3.89 -5.79
CA GLU A 41 4.69 4.07 -4.89
C GLU A 41 5.44 5.38 -5.19
N ILE A 42 5.69 5.68 -6.46
CA ILE A 42 6.35 6.93 -6.88
C ILE A 42 5.53 8.17 -6.48
N MET A 43 4.21 8.15 -6.68
CA MET A 43 3.34 9.28 -6.30
C MET A 43 3.30 9.49 -4.78
N LEU A 44 3.31 8.41 -4.00
CA LEU A 44 3.23 8.45 -2.54
C LEU A 44 4.52 8.93 -1.87
N GLN A 45 5.66 8.96 -2.56
CA GLN A 45 6.91 9.48 -2.00
C GLN A 45 6.88 11.00 -1.75
N GLN A 46 6.14 11.77 -2.57
CA GLN A 46 6.15 13.23 -2.51
C GLN A 46 4.84 13.84 -1.98
N THR A 47 3.77 13.04 -1.83
CA THR A 47 2.43 13.58 -1.53
C THR A 47 1.63 12.69 -0.57
N ARG A 48 0.53 13.23 -0.03
CA ARG A 48 -0.35 12.51 0.91
C ARG A 48 -1.33 11.61 0.16
N VAL A 49 -1.77 10.52 0.81
CA VAL A 49 -2.69 9.52 0.23
C VAL A 49 -3.94 10.17 -0.36
N GLU A 50 -4.56 11.10 0.37
CA GLU A 50 -5.80 11.77 -0.03
C GLU A 50 -5.62 12.57 -1.32
N THR A 51 -4.44 13.15 -1.52
CA THR A 51 -4.09 13.88 -2.74
C THR A 51 -3.84 12.93 -3.90
N VAL A 52 -3.17 11.79 -3.68
CA VAL A 52 -2.75 10.88 -4.77
C VAL A 52 -3.92 10.20 -5.47
N VAL A 53 -4.97 9.80 -4.74
CA VAL A 53 -6.09 9.00 -5.28
C VAL A 53 -6.61 9.50 -6.64
N PRO A 54 -7.03 10.77 -6.80
CA PRO A 54 -7.54 11.25 -8.09
C PRO A 54 -6.46 11.36 -9.18
N PHE A 55 -5.20 11.61 -8.83
CA PHE A 55 -4.10 11.69 -9.81
C PHE A 55 -3.70 10.31 -10.31
N TYR A 56 -3.64 9.33 -9.42
CA TYR A 56 -3.36 7.94 -9.74
C TYR A 56 -4.34 7.40 -10.79
N GLU A 57 -5.65 7.55 -10.53
CA GLU A 57 -6.68 7.07 -11.45
C GLU A 57 -6.64 7.79 -12.81
N ARG A 58 -6.39 9.11 -12.81
CA ARG A 58 -6.23 9.88 -14.06
C ARG A 58 -5.00 9.45 -14.85
N PHE A 59 -3.90 9.19 -14.16
CA PHE A 59 -2.63 8.81 -14.78
C PHE A 59 -2.75 7.47 -15.49
N LEU A 60 -3.28 6.44 -14.82
CA LEU A 60 -3.47 5.12 -15.43
C LEU A 60 -4.46 5.13 -16.60
N ARG A 61 -5.48 6.00 -16.58
CA ARG A 61 -6.35 6.20 -17.75
C ARG A 61 -5.61 6.84 -18.94
N ARG A 62 -4.66 7.73 -18.68
CA ARG A 62 -3.93 8.48 -19.72
C ARG A 62 -2.76 7.67 -20.29
N PHE A 63 -2.15 6.86 -19.45
CA PHE A 63 -1.00 6.00 -19.75
C PHE A 63 -1.34 4.57 -19.29
N PRO A 64 -2.22 3.87 -20.02
CA PRO A 64 -2.36 2.43 -19.86
C PRO A 64 -1.09 1.76 -20.41
N ASP A 65 -0.56 0.77 -19.69
CA ASP A 65 0.56 -0.07 -20.10
C ASP A 65 0.12 -1.10 -21.17
#